data_AF-A0A0D0A0L4-F1
#
_entry.id   AF-A0A0D0A0L4-F1
#
_cell.length_a   1.000
_cell.length_b   1.000
_cell.length_c   1.000
_cell.angle_alpha   90.00
_cell.angle_beta   90.00
_cell.angle_gamma   90.00
#
_symmetry.space_group_name_H-M   'P 1'
#
loop_
_entity.id
_entity.type
_entity.pdbx_description
1 polymer ?
#
loop_
_entity_poly.entity_id
_entity_poly.type
_entity_poly.pdbx_seq_one_letter_code
_entity_poly.pdbx_strand_id
1 'polypeptide(L)'
;STRGKKTKQESEEIPSSAPEQDQLDRSLVPRRRHPLVVKPLTPLRRLHELQNNFVTLSLQAVPLQLSQPLALWKQDGHFYAGIVRSLQTGTKYRVKFDDETDDQVYVAMLRRYELQFGDAAILCHGNLRGIVVDISQMESGSAGVEFDDGSAISDFRSVLRAFQSHWKNSTLTTDSIVTIIRPKPIRATPSPSGMSLMHR
;
A
#
# COMPACT_ATOMS: atom_id res chain seq x y z
N SER A 1 -33.54 -28.21 -33.39
CA SER A 1 -34.52 -27.12 -33.39
C SER A 1 -33.80 -25.84 -32.99
N THR A 2 -33.63 -24.95 -33.96
CA THR A 2 -32.88 -23.70 -33.93
C THR A 2 -33.72 -22.59 -33.30
N ARG A 3 -33.18 -21.83 -32.34
CA ARG A 3 -33.69 -20.47 -32.09
C ARG A 3 -32.62 -19.57 -31.48
N GLY A 4 -32.00 -18.78 -32.34
CA GLY A 4 -31.11 -17.70 -31.95
C GLY A 4 -31.85 -16.49 -31.37
N LYS A 5 -31.09 -15.65 -30.68
CA LYS A 5 -31.41 -14.24 -30.46
C LYS A 5 -30.13 -13.41 -30.64
N LYS A 6 -30.07 -12.72 -31.80
CA LYS A 6 -29.46 -11.39 -31.97
C LYS A 6 -30.07 -10.46 -30.92
N THR A 7 -29.39 -9.46 -30.39
CA THR A 7 -29.17 -8.07 -30.88
C THR A 7 -28.64 -7.34 -29.62
N LYS A 8 -27.83 -6.29 -29.58
CA LYS A 8 -27.71 -5.09 -30.40
C LYS A 8 -26.42 -4.41 -29.92
N GLN A 9 -25.52 -4.12 -30.86
CA GLN A 9 -24.32 -3.33 -30.63
C GLN A 9 -24.75 -1.86 -30.78
N GLU A 10 -24.67 -1.08 -29.71
CA GLU A 10 -24.93 0.35 -29.73
C GLU A 10 -23.56 1.05 -29.70
N SER A 11 -23.17 1.55 -30.86
CA SER A 11 -21.97 2.34 -31.05
C SER A 11 -22.32 3.80 -30.75
N GLU A 12 -21.88 4.31 -29.61
CA GLU A 12 -21.88 5.75 -29.35
C GLU A 12 -20.57 6.35 -29.91
N GLU A 13 -20.69 7.06 -31.03
CA GLU A 13 -19.68 7.98 -31.53
C GLU A 13 -19.55 9.15 -30.55
N ILE A 14 -18.40 9.26 -29.88
CA ILE A 14 -18.05 10.47 -29.12
C ILE A 14 -17.34 11.43 -30.09
N PRO A 15 -17.86 12.65 -30.30
CA PRO A 15 -17.21 13.64 -31.15
C PRO A 15 -15.90 14.12 -30.52
N SER A 16 -14.82 13.94 -31.28
CA SER A 16 -13.52 14.55 -31.05
C SER A 16 -13.64 16.07 -31.23
N SER A 17 -13.52 16.82 -30.14
CA SER A 17 -13.37 18.28 -30.17
C SER A 17 -12.23 18.65 -29.24
N ALA A 18 -11.05 18.77 -29.84
CA ALA A 18 -9.87 19.32 -29.19
C ALA A 18 -9.96 20.86 -29.20
N PRO A 19 -9.87 21.53 -28.04
CA PRO A 19 -9.58 22.95 -28.03
C PRO A 19 -8.06 23.16 -28.20
N GLU A 20 -7.72 23.66 -29.38
CA GLU A 20 -6.49 24.36 -29.69
C GLU A 20 -6.48 25.65 -28.84
N GLN A 21 -5.63 25.72 -27.79
CA GLN A 21 -5.42 26.96 -27.05
C GLN A 21 -3.93 27.24 -26.84
N ASP A 22 -3.52 28.27 -27.58
CA ASP A 22 -2.62 29.36 -27.22
C ASP A 22 -1.23 29.01 -26.69
N GLN A 23 -0.29 29.17 -27.62
CA GLN A 23 1.07 29.59 -27.38
C GLN A 23 1.08 30.89 -26.56
N LEU A 24 1.33 30.77 -25.25
CA LEU A 24 1.80 31.90 -24.46
C LEU A 24 3.32 31.91 -24.43
N ASP A 25 3.84 32.77 -25.30
CA ASP A 25 5.19 33.31 -25.32
C ASP A 25 5.58 33.82 -23.91
N ARG A 26 6.39 33.03 -23.20
CA ARG A 26 7.03 33.44 -21.94
C ARG A 26 8.45 33.84 -22.23
N SER A 27 8.59 35.14 -22.50
CA SER A 27 9.80 35.94 -22.43
C SER A 27 10.83 35.40 -21.43
N LEU A 28 11.99 34.99 -21.96
CA LEU A 28 13.19 34.67 -21.20
C LEU A 28 13.72 35.94 -20.53
N VAL A 29 13.48 36.09 -19.23
CA VAL A 29 14.19 37.08 -18.40
C VAL A 29 15.54 36.48 -17.98
N PRO A 30 16.67 37.13 -18.26
CA PRO A 30 17.97 36.69 -17.74
C PRO A 30 18.00 36.88 -16.22
N ARG A 31 17.87 35.78 -15.46
CA ARG A 31 18.17 35.79 -14.03
C ARG A 31 19.67 36.07 -13.84
N ARG A 32 19.99 37.28 -13.36
CA ARG A 32 21.30 37.64 -12.82
C ARG A 32 21.73 36.58 -11.81
N ARG A 33 22.81 35.87 -12.11
CA ARG A 33 23.49 34.99 -11.16
C ARG A 33 24.15 35.87 -10.11
N HIS A 34 23.58 35.91 -8.91
CA HIS A 34 24.30 36.38 -7.74
C HIS A 34 25.43 35.39 -7.43
N PRO A 35 26.67 35.85 -7.19
CA PRO A 35 27.73 34.97 -6.74
C PRO A 35 27.31 34.37 -5.40
N LEU A 36 27.19 33.03 -5.38
CA LEU A 36 27.06 32.28 -4.13
C LEU A 36 28.35 32.50 -3.35
N VAL A 37 28.26 33.35 -2.32
CA VAL A 37 29.27 33.42 -1.27
C VAL A 37 29.28 32.06 -0.59
N VAL A 38 30.23 31.22 -0.99
CA VAL A 38 30.51 29.92 -0.35
C VAL A 38 30.97 30.24 1.06
N LYS A 39 30.05 30.15 2.02
CA LYS A 39 30.42 30.19 3.44
C LYS A 39 31.34 28.99 3.70
N PRO A 40 32.52 29.19 4.32
CA PRO A 40 33.39 28.09 4.67
C PRO A 40 32.61 27.11 5.55
N LEU A 41 32.59 25.84 5.14
CA LEU A 41 32.08 24.73 5.93
C LEU A 41 32.77 24.76 7.29
N THR A 42 32.03 25.19 8.31
CA THR A 42 32.45 25.03 9.70
C THR A 42 32.71 23.55 9.94
N PRO A 43 33.87 23.18 10.51
CA PRO A 43 34.17 21.80 10.82
C PRO A 43 33.09 21.28 11.76
N LEU A 44 32.50 20.17 11.33
CA LEU A 44 31.42 19.42 11.96
C LEU A 44 31.87 19.03 13.37
N ARG A 45 31.60 19.89 14.36
CA ARG A 45 31.85 19.61 15.76
C ARG A 45 30.89 18.50 16.16
N ARG A 46 31.46 17.32 16.35
CA ARG A 46 30.96 16.16 17.12
C ARG A 46 29.56 16.35 17.68
N LEU A 47 28.57 15.89 16.92
CA LEU A 47 27.28 15.47 17.49
C LEU A 47 27.50 14.11 18.15
N HIS A 48 27.86 14.14 19.43
CA HIS A 48 27.90 12.98 20.30
C HIS A 48 26.84 13.14 21.40
N GLU A 49 25.64 13.63 21.04
CA GLU A 49 24.54 13.78 22.03
C GLU A 49 23.16 13.93 21.38
N LEU A 50 22.76 12.98 20.54
CA LEU A 50 21.36 12.76 20.14
C LEU A 50 21.00 11.27 20.22
N GLN A 51 21.47 10.58 21.25
CA GLN A 51 21.22 9.13 21.44
C GLN A 51 20.03 8.79 22.33
N ASN A 52 19.25 9.76 22.84
CA ASN A 52 18.31 9.47 23.94
C ASN A 52 16.81 9.55 23.64
N ASN A 53 16.37 9.88 22.43
CA ASN A 53 14.93 9.95 22.12
C ASN A 53 14.50 9.05 20.95
N PHE A 54 15.24 7.97 20.68
CA PHE A 54 14.75 6.92 19.78
C PHE A 54 13.76 6.05 20.55
N VAL A 55 12.47 6.28 20.34
CA VAL A 55 11.41 5.44 20.90
C VAL A 55 11.21 4.25 19.98
N THR A 56 11.72 3.10 20.40
CA THR A 56 11.44 1.79 19.80
C THR A 56 9.96 1.48 19.94
N LEU A 57 9.25 1.33 18.82
CA LEU A 57 7.85 0.93 18.81
C LEU A 57 7.74 -0.58 18.85
N SER A 58 6.81 -1.12 19.63
CA SER A 58 6.48 -2.53 19.58
C SER A 58 5.12 -2.66 18.93
N LEU A 59 5.08 -2.97 17.63
CA LEU A 59 3.95 -3.78 17.15
C LEU A 59 4.09 -5.11 17.89
N GLN A 60 3.01 -5.56 18.54
CA GLN A 60 3.00 -6.85 19.21
C GLN A 60 3.54 -7.89 18.25
N ALA A 61 4.61 -8.59 18.64
CA ALA A 61 5.32 -9.56 17.82
C ALA A 61 4.38 -10.72 17.45
N VAL A 62 3.57 -10.53 16.41
CA VAL A 62 2.84 -11.60 15.75
C VAL A 62 3.91 -12.48 15.10
N PRO A 63 3.91 -13.81 15.33
CA PRO A 63 4.97 -14.68 14.86
C PRO A 63 5.28 -14.45 13.38
N LEU A 64 6.58 -14.30 13.10
CA LEU A 64 7.29 -13.76 11.91
C LEU A 64 6.89 -14.25 10.50
N GLN A 65 5.77 -14.96 10.33
CA GLN A 65 5.38 -15.53 9.03
C GLN A 65 4.00 -15.11 8.54
N LEU A 66 3.26 -14.31 9.30
CA LEU A 66 2.05 -13.69 8.79
C LEU A 66 2.46 -12.38 8.11
N SER A 67 2.45 -12.38 6.78
CA SER A 67 2.56 -11.17 6.00
C SER A 67 1.41 -10.24 6.40
N GLN A 68 1.71 -9.19 7.18
CA GLN A 68 0.80 -8.08 7.42
C GLN A 68 0.83 -7.22 6.16
N PRO A 69 -0.20 -7.23 5.29
CA PRO A 69 -0.22 -6.29 4.18
C PRO A 69 -0.59 -4.89 4.66
N LEU A 70 -0.21 -3.92 3.85
CA LEU A 70 -0.91 -2.64 3.81
C LEU A 70 -2.15 -2.79 2.91
N ALA A 71 -3.32 -2.42 3.43
CA ALA A 71 -4.59 -2.48 2.72
C ALA A 71 -5.16 -1.07 2.52
N LEU A 72 -5.64 -0.80 1.30
CA LEU A 72 -6.27 0.48 0.99
C LEU A 72 -7.65 0.57 1.65
N TRP A 73 -7.82 1.56 2.53
CA TRP A 73 -9.12 1.94 3.05
C TRP A 73 -9.85 2.84 2.04
N LYS A 74 -10.99 2.36 1.54
CA LYS A 74 -11.67 3.03 0.42
C LYS A 74 -12.24 4.40 0.78
N GLN A 75 -12.55 4.64 2.06
CA GLN A 75 -13.24 5.87 2.47
C GLN A 75 -12.34 7.10 2.36
N ASP A 76 -11.06 6.96 2.65
CA ASP A 76 -10.11 8.07 2.67
C ASP A 76 -8.96 7.92 1.66
N GLY A 77 -8.84 6.74 1.03
CA GLY A 77 -7.78 6.45 0.06
C GLY A 77 -6.40 6.32 0.68
N HIS A 78 -6.30 5.94 1.96
CA HIS A 78 -5.03 5.69 2.64
C HIS A 78 -4.79 4.18 2.83
N PHE A 79 -3.52 3.80 2.90
CA PHE A 79 -3.12 2.46 3.25
C PHE A 79 -2.91 2.35 4.76
N TYR A 80 -3.50 1.31 5.33
CA TYR A 80 -3.40 0.96 6.74
C TYR A 80 -2.83 -0.44 6.88
N ALA A 81 -2.09 -0.68 7.96
CA ALA A 81 -1.71 -2.03 8.31
C ALA A 81 -2.96 -2.85 8.67
N GLY A 82 -2.90 -4.13 8.34
CA GLY A 82 -4.00 -5.03 8.61
C GLY A 82 -3.59 -6.48 8.47
N ILE A 83 -4.47 -7.35 8.94
CA ILE A 83 -4.27 -8.78 8.98
C ILE A 83 -5.24 -9.45 8.01
N VAL A 84 -4.70 -10.20 7.04
CA VAL A 84 -5.54 -10.95 6.11
C VAL A 84 -6.16 -12.16 6.81
N ARG A 85 -7.46 -12.11 7.04
CA ARG A 85 -8.21 -13.17 7.72
C ARG A 85 -8.52 -14.33 6.79
N SER A 86 -9.10 -14.06 5.62
CA SER A 86 -9.59 -15.11 4.72
C SER A 86 -9.72 -14.62 3.27
N LEU A 87 -9.58 -15.53 2.32
CA LEU A 87 -10.00 -15.32 0.93
C LEU A 87 -11.53 -15.44 0.86
N GLN A 88 -12.19 -14.45 0.27
CA GLN A 88 -13.65 -14.42 0.14
C GLN A 88 -14.09 -14.98 -1.22
N THR A 89 -14.02 -14.18 -2.29
CA THR A 89 -14.45 -14.58 -3.64
C THR A 89 -13.49 -14.03 -4.68
N GLY A 90 -12.98 -14.92 -5.54
CA GLY A 90 -12.03 -14.56 -6.60
C GLY A 90 -10.75 -13.98 -6.02
N THR A 91 -10.58 -12.66 -6.16
CA THR A 91 -9.39 -11.91 -5.74
C THR A 91 -9.65 -10.98 -4.54
N LYS A 92 -10.77 -11.15 -3.85
CA LYS A 92 -11.12 -10.36 -2.65
C LYS A 92 -10.72 -11.08 -1.37
N TYR A 93 -10.09 -10.34 -0.47
CA TYR A 93 -9.70 -10.80 0.85
C TYR A 93 -10.44 -10.01 1.93
N ARG A 94 -10.76 -10.68 3.04
CA ARG A 94 -11.22 -10.01 4.26
C ARG A 94 -10.01 -9.63 5.09
N VAL A 95 -9.84 -8.34 5.34
CA VAL A 95 -8.74 -7.77 6.13
C VAL A 95 -9.32 -7.21 7.42
N LYS A 96 -8.73 -7.58 8.56
CA LYS A 96 -8.99 -6.95 9.87
C LYS A 96 -7.92 -5.91 10.12
N PHE A 97 -8.32 -4.64 10.28
CA PHE A 97 -7.42 -3.53 10.57
C PHE A 97 -7.13 -3.44 12.08
N ASP A 98 -6.15 -2.60 12.42
CA ASP A 98 -5.66 -2.46 13.79
C ASP A 98 -6.68 -1.80 14.73
N ASP A 99 -7.61 -1.01 14.18
CA ASP A 99 -8.76 -0.41 14.88
C ASP A 99 -9.93 -1.40 15.08
N GLU A 100 -9.68 -2.68 14.87
CA GLU A 100 -10.62 -3.80 14.92
C GLU A 100 -11.69 -3.82 13.82
N THR A 101 -11.67 -2.90 12.86
CA THR A 101 -12.60 -2.91 11.74
C THR A 101 -12.25 -3.99 10.72
N ASP A 102 -13.23 -4.43 9.93
CA ASP A 102 -13.05 -5.38 8.84
C ASP A 102 -13.52 -4.76 7.51
N ASP A 103 -12.79 -4.98 6.41
CA ASP A 103 -13.27 -4.68 5.05
C ASP A 103 -12.90 -5.81 4.06
N GLN A 104 -13.62 -5.85 2.93
CA GLN A 104 -13.26 -6.65 1.77
C GLN A 104 -12.41 -5.84 0.80
N VAL A 105 -11.15 -6.25 0.65
CA VAL A 105 -10.14 -5.55 -0.15
C VAL A 105 -9.70 -6.46 -1.30
N TYR A 106 -9.61 -5.89 -2.51
CA TYR A 106 -9.07 -6.60 -3.66
C TYR A 106 -7.56 -6.79 -3.52
N VAL A 107 -7.02 -7.90 -4.03
CA VAL A 107 -5.57 -8.15 -4.06
C VAL A 107 -4.77 -7.01 -4.69
N ALA A 108 -5.33 -6.37 -5.73
CA ALA A 108 -4.73 -5.21 -6.39
C ALA A 108 -4.62 -3.97 -5.48
N MET A 109 -5.37 -3.94 -4.39
CA MET A 109 -5.39 -2.90 -3.35
C MET A 109 -4.68 -3.34 -2.06
N LEU A 110 -3.98 -4.49 -2.08
CA LEU A 110 -3.08 -4.92 -1.03
C LEU A 110 -1.63 -4.68 -1.46
N ARG A 111 -0.77 -4.32 -0.51
CA ARG A 111 0.66 -4.12 -0.70
C ARG A 111 1.45 -4.84 0.38
N ARG A 112 2.67 -5.28 0.05
CA ARG A 112 3.61 -5.79 1.06
C ARG A 112 3.93 -4.66 2.04
N TYR A 113 3.94 -4.96 3.34
CA TYR A 113 4.46 -4.03 4.34
C TYR A 113 5.98 -4.05 4.28
N GLU A 114 6.54 -3.29 3.34
CA GLU A 114 7.98 -3.16 3.11
C GLU A 114 8.32 -1.68 3.00
N LEU A 115 8.59 -1.05 4.14
CA LEU A 115 9.01 0.35 4.19
C LEU A 115 10.47 0.44 3.78
N GLN A 116 10.79 1.45 2.96
CA GLN A 116 12.16 1.77 2.62
C GLN A 116 12.58 3.07 3.30
N PHE A 117 13.88 3.18 3.59
CA PHE A 117 14.47 4.45 4.02
C PHE A 117 14.18 5.53 2.98
N GLY A 118 13.69 6.69 3.43
CA GLY A 118 13.28 7.79 2.56
C GLY A 118 11.81 7.76 2.12
N ASP A 119 11.05 6.71 2.44
CA ASP A 119 9.62 6.68 2.14
C ASP A 119 8.87 7.74 2.97
N ALA A 120 7.86 8.37 2.36
CA ALA A 120 7.03 9.35 3.04
C ALA A 120 5.93 8.66 3.85
N ALA A 121 5.85 8.99 5.14
CA ALA A 121 4.84 8.51 6.07
C ALA A 121 3.96 9.67 6.56
N ILE A 122 2.71 9.38 6.92
CA ILE A 122 1.81 10.35 7.55
C ILE A 122 1.36 9.82 8.89
N LEU A 123 1.40 10.68 9.89
CA LEU A 123 0.94 10.34 11.20
C LEU A 123 -0.58 10.20 11.27
N CYS A 124 -1.03 9.12 11.92
CA CYS A 124 -2.46 8.89 12.11
C CYS A 124 -3.09 10.03 12.91
N HIS A 125 -2.39 10.49 13.95
CA HIS A 125 -2.79 11.61 14.79
C HIS A 125 -2.24 12.93 14.21
N GLY A 126 -3.08 13.92 13.92
CA GLY A 126 -2.60 15.25 13.52
C GLY A 126 -2.11 15.42 12.07
N ASN A 127 -2.13 14.38 11.23
CA ASN A 127 -1.79 14.45 9.80
C ASN A 127 -0.38 14.99 9.49
N LEU A 128 0.55 14.86 10.43
CA LEU A 128 1.94 15.29 10.25
C LEU A 128 2.63 14.40 9.21
N ARG A 129 3.47 14.99 8.37
CA ARG A 129 4.24 14.26 7.35
C ARG A 129 5.65 14.04 7.87
N GLY A 130 6.17 12.85 7.65
CA GLY A 130 7.52 12.47 8.02
C GLY A 130 8.17 11.59 6.96
N ILE A 131 9.43 11.28 7.18
CA ILE A 131 10.24 10.43 6.31
C ILE A 131 10.77 9.26 7.14
N VAL A 132 10.72 8.05 6.60
CA VAL A 132 11.30 6.87 7.25
C VAL A 132 12.83 7.03 7.30
N VAL A 133 13.40 7.07 8.50
CA VAL A 133 14.85 7.25 8.73
C VAL A 133 15.51 6.04 9.36
N ASP A 134 14.74 5.12 9.92
CA ASP A 134 15.29 3.88 10.49
C ASP A 134 14.31 2.72 10.28
N ILE A 135 14.83 1.62 9.76
CA ILE A 135 14.11 0.36 9.55
C ILE A 135 14.77 -0.81 10.28
N SER A 136 15.81 -0.55 11.09
CA SER A 136 16.59 -1.58 11.79
C SER A 136 15.73 -2.45 12.71
N GLN A 137 14.62 -1.91 13.21
CA GLN A 137 13.70 -2.60 14.11
C GLN A 137 12.43 -3.10 13.42
N MET A 138 12.38 -3.10 12.09
CA MET A 138 11.18 -3.48 11.35
C MET A 138 10.78 -4.95 11.56
N GLU A 139 11.77 -5.82 11.84
CA GLU A 139 11.51 -7.22 12.24
C GLU A 139 10.81 -7.33 13.61
N SER A 140 11.01 -6.35 14.48
CA SER A 140 10.27 -6.20 15.74
C SER A 140 8.94 -5.45 15.55
N GLY A 141 8.63 -5.08 14.31
CA GLY A 141 7.47 -4.29 13.95
C GLY A 141 7.58 -2.83 14.42
N SER A 142 8.79 -2.27 14.41
CA SER A 142 9.03 -0.83 14.60
C SER A 142 9.67 -0.23 13.37
N ALA A 143 9.29 0.98 13.00
CA ALA A 143 10.09 1.81 12.10
C ALA A 143 10.29 3.18 12.73
N GLY A 144 11.51 3.71 12.64
CA GLY A 144 11.83 5.07 13.02
C GLY A 144 11.46 6.02 11.88
N VAL A 145 10.55 6.94 12.16
CA VAL A 145 10.14 8.00 11.23
C VAL A 145 10.55 9.33 11.83
N GLU A 146 11.29 10.13 11.07
CA GLU A 146 11.63 11.49 11.44
C GLU A 146 10.53 12.41 10.93
N PHE A 147 9.96 13.19 11.84
CA PHE A 147 9.01 14.25 11.55
C PHE A 147 9.70 15.59 11.74
N ASP A 148 9.25 16.61 11.00
CA ASP A 148 9.84 17.96 11.07
C ASP A 148 9.79 18.58 12.49
N ASP A 149 8.95 18.05 13.39
CA ASP A 149 8.81 18.50 14.78
C ASP A 149 9.73 17.76 15.77
N GLY A 150 10.47 16.74 15.31
CA GLY A 150 11.33 15.90 16.15
C GLY A 150 10.59 14.93 17.08
N SER A 151 9.28 14.75 16.92
CA SER A 151 8.47 13.83 17.72
C SER A 151 8.62 12.38 17.21
N ALA A 152 8.72 11.42 18.12
CA ALA A 152 8.65 9.99 17.82
C ALA A 152 7.22 9.49 18.05
N ILE A 153 6.62 8.78 17.09
CA ILE A 153 5.19 8.40 17.18
C ILE A 153 4.94 6.95 16.79
N SER A 154 3.94 6.38 17.45
CA SER A 154 3.54 4.97 17.45
C SER A 154 2.67 4.48 16.29
N ASP A 155 1.90 5.37 15.64
CA ASP A 155 0.94 4.99 14.59
C ASP A 155 1.05 5.91 13.37
N PHE A 156 1.40 5.34 12.23
CA PHE A 156 1.43 6.05 10.96
C PHE A 156 0.60 5.32 9.90
N ARG A 157 0.13 6.08 8.93
CA ARG A 157 -0.55 5.64 7.73
C ARG A 157 0.13 6.23 6.50
N SER A 158 -0.33 5.75 5.37
CA SER A 158 0.40 5.88 4.12
C SER A 158 -0.54 6.44 3.04
N VAL A 159 -0.27 7.64 2.50
CA VAL A 159 -1.11 8.28 1.46
C VAL A 159 -0.87 7.71 0.09
N LEU A 160 -1.91 7.22 -0.60
CA LEU A 160 -1.86 6.64 -1.96
C LEU A 160 -0.93 7.36 -2.97
N ARG A 161 -0.83 8.69 -2.93
CA ARG A 161 0.04 9.46 -3.84
C ARG A 161 1.53 9.27 -3.57
N ALA A 162 1.96 9.06 -2.34
CA ALA A 162 3.35 8.73 -2.00
C ALA A 162 3.76 7.34 -2.55
N PHE A 163 2.78 6.47 -2.87
CA PHE A 163 3.02 5.08 -3.29
C PHE A 163 3.29 4.90 -4.79
N GLN A 164 3.14 5.93 -5.63
CA GLN A 164 3.13 5.72 -7.07
C GLN A 164 4.52 5.46 -7.68
N SER A 165 5.60 5.97 -7.09
CA SER A 165 6.95 5.81 -7.64
C SER A 165 7.69 4.58 -7.11
N HIS A 166 7.69 4.34 -5.80
CA HIS A 166 8.56 3.33 -5.18
C HIS A 166 7.91 1.95 -5.02
N TRP A 167 6.57 1.88 -4.95
CA TRP A 167 5.86 0.66 -4.55
C TRP A 167 5.24 -0.14 -5.72
N LYS A 168 5.62 0.17 -6.96
CA LYS A 168 5.25 -0.66 -8.13
C LYS A 168 5.68 -2.13 -7.97
N ASN A 169 6.76 -2.35 -7.23
CA ASN A 169 7.30 -3.68 -6.96
C ASN A 169 6.66 -4.36 -5.73
N SER A 170 5.88 -3.63 -4.93
CA SER A 170 5.28 -4.12 -3.69
C SER A 170 3.88 -4.73 -3.88
N THR A 171 3.52 -5.03 -5.13
CA THR A 171 2.23 -5.63 -5.48
C THR A 171 2.17 -7.05 -4.95
N LEU A 172 1.16 -7.37 -4.14
CA LEU A 172 0.96 -8.72 -3.64
C LEU A 172 0.33 -9.60 -4.71
N THR A 173 0.82 -10.83 -4.84
CA THR A 173 0.17 -11.90 -5.62
C THR A 173 -0.65 -12.79 -4.69
N THR A 174 -1.71 -13.41 -5.22
CA THR A 174 -2.58 -14.32 -4.48
C THR A 174 -1.79 -15.40 -3.73
N ASP A 175 -0.75 -15.94 -4.36
CA ASP A 175 0.09 -17.02 -3.82
C ASP A 175 1.02 -16.55 -2.68
N SER A 176 1.31 -15.25 -2.61
CA SER A 176 2.17 -14.66 -1.57
C SER A 176 1.42 -14.27 -0.29
N ILE A 177 0.08 -14.31 -0.32
CA ILE A 177 -0.76 -13.91 0.81
C ILE A 177 -1.05 -15.13 1.69
N VAL A 178 -0.55 -15.09 2.92
CA VAL A 178 -0.86 -16.10 3.93
C VAL A 178 -2.10 -15.65 4.71
N THR A 179 -3.20 -16.37 4.56
CA THR A 179 -4.44 -16.12 5.31
C THR A 179 -4.43 -16.86 6.64
N ILE A 180 -4.95 -16.22 7.71
CA ILE A 180 -5.11 -16.87 9.02
C ILE A 180 -6.06 -18.08 8.90
N ILE A 181 -7.19 -17.86 8.23
CA ILE A 181 -8.18 -18.90 7.97
C ILE A 181 -7.88 -19.45 6.58
N ARG A 182 -7.11 -20.54 6.54
CA ARG A 182 -6.93 -21.30 5.30
C ARG A 182 -8.29 -21.87 4.88
N PRO A 183 -8.71 -21.70 3.61
CA PRO A 183 -9.88 -22.40 3.10
C PRO A 183 -9.72 -23.89 3.38
N LYS A 184 -10.68 -24.51 4.08
CA LYS A 184 -10.66 -25.96 4.25
C LYS A 184 -10.67 -26.56 2.84
N PRO A 185 -9.66 -27.36 2.46
CA PRO A 185 -9.71 -28.04 1.18
C PRO A 185 -11.02 -28.82 1.18
N ILE A 186 -11.89 -28.53 0.21
CA ILE A 186 -13.11 -29.30 0.03
C ILE A 186 -12.60 -30.68 -0.31
N ARG A 187 -12.55 -31.59 0.68
CA ARG A 187 -12.28 -32.99 0.44
C ARG A 187 -13.25 -33.36 -0.66
N ALA A 188 -12.72 -33.76 -1.82
CA ALA A 188 -13.54 -34.18 -2.94
C ALA A 188 -14.60 -35.12 -2.38
N THR A 189 -15.85 -34.66 -2.35
CA THR A 189 -16.96 -35.51 -1.98
C THR A 189 -16.85 -36.71 -2.91
N PRO A 190 -16.74 -37.93 -2.37
CA PRO A 190 -16.50 -39.11 -3.20
C PRO A 190 -17.52 -39.07 -4.33
N SER A 191 -17.02 -38.97 -5.57
CA SER A 191 -17.86 -38.95 -6.75
C SER A 191 -18.84 -40.12 -6.61
N PRO A 192 -20.16 -39.90 -6.75
CA PRO A 192 -21.14 -40.96 -6.56
C PRO A 192 -20.77 -42.09 -7.52
N SER A 193 -20.23 -43.17 -6.95
CA SER A 193 -19.78 -44.34 -7.68
C SER A 193 -20.96 -44.83 -8.50
N GLY A 194 -20.83 -44.77 -9.82
CA GLY A 194 -21.88 -45.15 -10.76
C GLY A 194 -22.44 -46.50 -10.38
N MET A 195 -23.65 -46.51 -9.86
CA MET A 195 -24.38 -47.74 -9.63
C MET A 195 -24.61 -48.40 -10.99
N SER A 196 -24.01 -49.58 -11.10
CA SER A 196 -24.15 -50.56 -12.16
C SER A 196 -25.60 -50.71 -12.63
N LEU A 197 -25.87 -50.37 -13.89
CA LEU A 197 -27.13 -50.66 -14.56
C LEU A 197 -26.96 -51.99 -15.30
N MET A 198 -27.14 -53.08 -14.56
CA MET A 198 -27.17 -54.44 -15.09
C MET A 198 -28.63 -54.80 -15.42
N HIS A 199 -29.08 -54.53 -16.65
CA HIS A 199 -30.36 -55.04 -17.14
C HIS A 199 -30.16 -56.38 -17.85
N ARG A 200 -31.01 -57.34 -17.45
CA ARG A 200 -31.13 -58.72 -17.91
C ARG A 200 -31.61 -58.83 -19.35
#